data_AF-A0A2V2GFZ2-F1
#
_entry.id   AF-A0A2V2GFZ2-F1
#
_cell.length_a   1.000
_cell.length_b   1.000
_cell.length_c   1.000
_cell.angle_alpha   90.00
_cell.angle_beta   90.00
_cell.angle_gamma   90.00
#
_symmetry.space_group_name_H-M   'P 1'
#
loop_
_entity.id
_entity.type
_entity.pdbx_description
1 polymer ?
#
loop_
_entity_poly.entity_id
_entity_poly.type
_entity_poly.pdbx_seq_one_letter_code
_entity_poly.pdbx_strand_id
1 'polypeptide(L)' 'MISGENGHSPFPWDLPLWQSDYAIFFGVLYLVLLVLACGLGIVFMRAMRDAKNSDPHAGH' A
#
# COMPACT_ATOMS: atom_id res chain seq x y z
N MET A 1 -19.54 31.92 -5.60
CA MET A 1 -19.63 30.90 -4.54
C MET A 1 -18.71 31.35 -3.42
N ILE A 2 -19.26 31.52 -2.22
CA ILE A 2 -18.53 32.05 -1.05
C ILE A 2 -17.70 30.90 -0.46
N SER A 3 -16.40 31.15 -0.23
CA SER A 3 -15.53 30.25 0.51
C SER A 3 -16.08 30.06 1.93
N GLY A 4 -16.91 29.04 2.13
CA GLY A 4 -17.53 28.76 3.43
C GLY A 4 -18.89 28.04 3.42
N GLU A 5 -19.53 27.81 2.27
CA GLU A 5 -20.86 27.15 2.21
C GLU A 5 -20.80 25.61 2.23
N ASN A 6 -19.61 25.02 2.06
CA ASN A 6 -19.43 23.58 2.13
C ASN A 6 -18.97 23.25 3.56
N GLY A 7 -19.88 22.75 4.39
CA GLY A 7 -19.56 22.19 5.71
C GLY A 7 -18.67 20.96 5.60
N HIS A 8 -17.42 21.14 5.16
CA HIS A 8 -16.36 20.14 5.31
C HIS A 8 -16.03 20.05 6.79
N SER A 9 -16.79 19.23 7.50
CA SER A 9 -16.27 18.58 8.68
C SER A 9 -15.01 17.82 8.23
N PRO A 10 -13.82 18.05 8.83
CA PRO A 10 -12.59 17.31 8.51
C PRO A 10 -12.65 15.88 9.06
N PHE A 11 -13.84 15.27 9.06
CA PHE A 11 -14.07 13.95 9.57
C PHE A 11 -13.63 12.95 8.50
N PRO A 12 -12.72 12.01 8.83
CA PRO A 12 -12.11 11.12 7.85
C PRO A 12 -13.11 10.17 7.16
N TRP A 13 -14.36 10.13 7.65
CA TRP A 13 -15.45 9.33 7.10
C TRP A 13 -16.27 10.04 6.02
N ASP A 14 -16.07 11.35 5.80
CA ASP A 14 -16.74 12.13 4.73
C ASP A 14 -15.89 12.22 3.45
N LEU A 15 -14.85 11.38 3.33
CA LEU A 15 -14.13 11.27 2.07
C LEU A 15 -15.03 10.58 1.04
N PRO A 16 -15.32 11.21 -0.10
CA PRO A 16 -16.19 10.64 -1.12
C PRO A 16 -15.41 9.60 -1.94
N LEU A 17 -15.15 8.45 -1.33
CA LEU A 17 -14.36 7.34 -1.92
C LEU A 17 -14.96 6.80 -3.23
N TRP A 18 -16.27 7.02 -3.43
CA TRP A 18 -17.02 6.62 -4.62
C TRP A 18 -17.14 7.70 -5.69
N GLN A 19 -16.67 8.92 -5.42
CA GLN A 19 -16.54 9.93 -6.47
C GLN A 19 -15.46 9.50 -7.46
N SER A 20 -15.76 9.61 -8.75
CA SER A 20 -14.97 9.04 -9.83
C SER A 20 -13.51 9.50 -9.79
N ASP A 21 -13.26 10.78 -9.48
CA ASP A 21 -11.91 11.35 -9.38
C ASP A 21 -11.07 10.68 -8.27
N TYR A 22 -11.68 10.47 -7.10
CA TYR A 22 -11.03 9.83 -5.96
C TYR A 22 -10.83 8.33 -6.20
N ALA A 23 -11.81 7.65 -6.80
CA ALA A 23 -11.72 6.23 -7.11
C ALA A 23 -10.55 5.94 -8.08
N ILE A 24 -10.35 6.78 -9.09
CA ILE A 24 -9.24 6.64 -10.05
C ILE A 24 -7.90 6.90 -9.34
N PHE A 25 -7.80 8.00 -8.58
CA PHE A 25 -6.58 8.36 -7.85
C PHE A 25 -6.15 7.24 -6.87
N PHE A 26 -7.06 6.82 -5.99
CA PHE A 26 -6.78 5.75 -5.02
C PHE A 26 -6.57 4.40 -5.70
N GLY A 27 -7.29 4.09 -6.78
CA GLY A 27 -7.10 2.87 -7.56
C GLY A 27 -5.69 2.75 -8.12
N VAL A 28 -5.19 3.80 -8.78
CA VAL A 28 -3.83 3.82 -9.31
C VAL A 28 -2.80 3.75 -8.18
N LEU A 29 -3.03 4.51 -7.09
CA LEU A 29 -2.16 4.48 -5.91
C LEU A 29 -2.02 3.05 -5.35
N TYR A 30 -3.13 2.36 -5.13
CA TYR A 30 -3.11 1.00 -4.60
C TYR A 30 -2.51 -0.01 -5.57
N LEU A 31 -2.70 0.18 -6.88
CA LEU A 31 -2.08 -0.67 -7.89
C LEU A 31 -0.55 -0.55 -7.85
N VAL A 32 -0.02 0.67 -7.79
CA VAL A 32 1.43 0.89 -7.65
C VAL A 32 1.95 0.28 -6.34
N LEU A 33 1.22 0.50 -5.24
CA LEU A 33 1.58 -0.06 -3.94
C LEU A 33 1.61 -1.60 -3.96
N LEU A 34 0.66 -2.22 -4.67
CA LEU A 34 0.59 -3.67 -4.84
C LEU A 34 1.80 -4.17 -5.63
N VAL A 35 2.16 -3.52 -6.74
CA VAL A 35 3.35 -3.90 -7.53
C VAL A 35 4.62 -3.81 -6.69
N LEU A 36 4.78 -2.72 -5.93
CA LEU A 36 5.92 -2.55 -5.02
C LEU A 36 5.93 -3.60 -3.92
N ALA A 37 4.79 -3.89 -3.30
CA ALA A 37 4.66 -4.90 -2.26
C ALA A 37 4.95 -6.31 -2.80
N CYS A 38 4.48 -6.65 -4.00
CA CYS A 38 4.80 -7.91 -4.67
C CYS A 38 6.29 -8.02 -4.97
N GLY A 39 6.89 -6.99 -5.57
CA GLY A 39 8.32 -6.97 -5.88
C GLY A 39 9.19 -7.12 -4.63
N LEU A 40 8.90 -6.32 -3.60
CA LEU A 40 9.58 -6.39 -2.32
C LEU A 40 9.36 -7.74 -1.64
N GLY A 41 8.13 -8.27 -1.66
CA GLY A 41 7.79 -9.56 -1.05
C GLY A 41 8.54 -10.73 -1.67
N ILE A 42 8.73 -10.75 -2.99
CA ILE A 42 9.51 -11.79 -3.68
C ILE A 42 10.98 -11.74 -3.23
N VAL A 43 11.57 -10.55 -3.21
CA VAL A 43 12.98 -10.37 -2.80
C VAL A 43 13.15 -10.74 -1.32
N PHE A 44 12.22 -10.30 -0.47
CA PHE A 44 12.24 -10.59 0.96
C PHE A 44 12.10 -12.08 1.24
N MET A 45 11.19 -12.77 0.54
CA MET A 45 11.02 -14.22 0.68
C MET A 45 12.28 -14.99 0.24
N ARG A 46 12.94 -14.54 -0.83
CA ARG A 46 14.20 -15.14 -1.29
C ARG A 46 15.33 -14.90 -0.29
N ALA A 47 15.46 -13.68 0.21
CA ALA A 47 16.44 -13.34 1.24
C ALA A 47 16.25 -14.19 2.52
N MET A 48 15.01 -14.40 2.98
CA MET A 48 14.73 -15.27 4.12
C MET A 48 15.07 -16.75 3.85
N ARG A 49 14.79 -17.24 2.64
CA ARG A 49 15.16 -18.61 2.25
C ARG A 49 16.68 -18.79 2.22
N ASP A 50 17.38 -17.83 1.63
CA ASP A 50 18.83 -17.84 1.56
C ASP A 50 19.43 -17.75 2.97
N ALA A 51 18.92 -16.87 3.84
CA ALA A 51 19.36 -16.78 5.23
C ALA A 51 19.16 -18.10 6.00
N LYS A 52 18.01 -18.75 5.84
CA LYS A 52 17.72 -20.05 6.49
C LYS A 52 18.60 -21.18 5.96
N ASN A 53 18.92 -21.17 4.66
CA ASN A 53 19.76 -22.19 4.04
C ASN A 53 21.26 -21.94 4.25
N SER A 54 21.63 -20.73 4.69
CA SER A 54 23.02 -20.34 4.93
C SER A 54 23.48 -20.61 6.37
N ASP A 55 22.65 -21.20 7.24
CA ASP A 55 23.05 -21.66 8.57
C ASP A 55 23.99 -22.89 8.43
N PRO A 56 25.32 -22.75 8.65
CA PRO A 56 26.28 -23.83 8.45
C PRO A 56 26.41 -24.77 9.67
N HIS A 57 25.62 -24.54 10.73
CA HIS A 57 25.78 -25.20 12.04
C HIS A 57 24.67 -26.21 12.40
N ALA A 58 23.76 -26.55 11.48
CA ALA A 58 22.70 -27.53 11.73
C ALA A 58 23.05 -28.97 11.31
N GLY A 59 24.33 -29.30 11.13
CA GLY A 59 24.73 -30.58 10.52
C GLY A 59 26.13 -31.10 10.84
N HIS A 60 26.70 -30.81 12.02
CA HIS A 60 27.85 -31.56 12.54
C HIS A 60 27.85 -31.62 14.06
#